data_AF-A0A916BZM8-F1
#
_entry.id   AF-A0A916BZM8-F1
#
_cell.length_a   1.000
_cell.length_b   1.000
_cell.length_c   1.000
_cell.angle_alpha   90.00
_cell.angle_beta   90.00
_cell.angle_gamma   90.00
#
_symmetry.space_group_name_H-M   'P 1'
#
loop_
_entity.id
_entity.type
_entity.pdbx_description
1 polymer ?
#
loop_
_entity_poly.entity_id
_entity_poly.type
_entity_poly.pdbx_seq_one_letter_code
_entity_poly.pdbx_strand_id
1 'polypeptide(L)' 'MDAYRVETVPKQDGTLQLSGLPWQAGAPVEVIVLGQSAAPRTGNLYPLRGTPVTYVHPFEPVDEDQWDAEQ' A
#
# COMPACT_ATOMS: atom_id res chain seq x y z
N MET A 1 -18.68 -12.76 -1.79
CA MET A 1 -18.81 -11.30 -1.66
C MET A 1 -17.58 -10.72 -2.31
N ASP A 2 -17.74 -10.08 -3.47
CA ASP A 2 -16.63 -9.43 -4.16
C ASP A 2 -16.56 -7.97 -3.70
N ALA A 3 -15.41 -7.56 -3.19
CA ALA A 3 -15.19 -6.22 -2.67
C ALA A 3 -14.18 -5.47 -3.53
N TYR A 4 -14.50 -4.24 -3.90
CA TYR A 4 -13.61 -3.33 -4.63
C TYR A 4 -13.31 -2.12 -3.74
N ARG A 5 -12.04 -1.89 -3.44
CA ARG A 5 -11.60 -0.76 -2.61
C ARG A 5 -11.02 0.35 -3.50
N VAL A 6 -11.53 1.55 -3.31
CA VAL A 6 -10.96 2.79 -3.88
C VAL A 6 -10.65 3.73 -2.73
N GLU A 7 -9.43 4.26 -2.70
CA GLU A 7 -9.05 5.32 -1.78
C GLU A 7 -9.12 6.65 -2.52
N THR A 8 -9.96 7.56 -2.02
CA THR A 8 -10.13 8.89 -2.61
C THR A 8 -10.42 9.92 -1.52
N VAL A 9 -10.08 11.17 -1.80
CA VAL A 9 -10.38 12.29 -0.92
C VAL A 9 -11.63 12.98 -1.45
N PRO A 10 -12.64 13.24 -0.60
CA PRO A 10 -13.81 14.03 -0.99
C PRO A 10 -13.40 15.40 -1.53
N LYS A 11 -14.18 15.93 -2.48
CA LYS A 11 -14.04 17.32 -2.93
C LYS A 11 -14.39 18.28 -1.78
N GLN A 12 -14.05 19.57 -1.93
CA GLN A 12 -14.29 20.59 -0.90
C GLN A 12 -15.77 20.73 -0.50
N ASP A 13 -16.69 20.40 -1.41
CA ASP A 13 -18.13 20.39 -1.20
C ASP A 13 -18.63 19.13 -0.46
N GLY A 14 -17.74 18.20 -0.10
CA GLY A 14 -18.08 16.92 0.51
C GLY A 14 -18.52 15.85 -0.49
N THR A 15 -18.49 16.13 -1.80
CA THR A 15 -18.88 15.16 -2.83
C THR A 15 -17.79 14.11 -3.06
N LEU A 16 -18.18 12.83 -3.08
CA LEU A 16 -17.32 11.71 -3.45
C LEU A 16 -17.85 11.08 -4.75
N GLN A 17 -16.99 11.02 -5.78
CA GLN A 17 -17.34 10.50 -7.10
C GLN A 17 -16.54 9.22 -7.37
N LEU A 18 -17.24 8.09 -7.47
CA LEU A 18 -16.66 6.79 -7.86
C LEU A 18 -16.87 6.57 -9.36
N SER A 19 -15.84 6.11 -10.06
CA SER A 19 -15.89 5.83 -11.50
C SER A 19 -15.11 4.56 -11.84
N GLY A 20 -15.45 3.92 -12.96
CA GLY A 20 -14.78 2.69 -13.41
C GLY A 20 -14.99 1.49 -12.50
N LEU A 21 -16.14 1.41 -11.83
CA LEU A 21 -16.47 0.26 -10.98
C LEU A 21 -16.58 -1.02 -11.82
N PRO A 22 -16.10 -2.18 -11.31
CA PRO A 22 -16.06 -3.44 -12.06
C PRO A 22 -17.43 -4.13 -12.21
N TRP A 23 -18.52 -3.50 -11.73
CA TRP A 23 -19.88 -4.03 -11.82
C TRP A 23 -20.63 -3.46 -13.02
N GLN A 24 -21.54 -4.27 -13.55
CA GLN A 24 -22.41 -3.89 -14.66
C GLN A 24 -23.44 -2.83 -14.24
N ALA A 25 -23.91 -2.05 -15.20
CA ALA A 25 -24.98 -1.08 -14.96
C ALA A 25 -26.23 -1.77 -14.41
N GLY A 26 -26.81 -1.19 -13.36
CA GLY A 26 -28.00 -1.74 -12.69
C GLY A 26 -27.72 -2.84 -11.65
N ALA A 27 -26.48 -3.28 -11.50
CA ALA A 27 -26.11 -4.16 -10.40
C ALA A 27 -26.24 -3.43 -9.05
N PRO A 28 -26.92 -4.01 -8.05
CA PRO A 28 -26.96 -3.43 -6.72
C PRO A 28 -25.57 -3.47 -6.09
N VAL A 29 -25.13 -2.33 -5.57
CA VAL A 29 -23.83 -2.18 -4.87
C VAL A 29 -24.05 -1.51 -3.52
N GLU A 30 -23.28 -1.93 -2.53
CA GLU A 30 -23.20 -1.29 -1.22
C GLU A 30 -21.93 -0.43 -1.15
N VAL A 31 -22.05 0.78 -0.60
CA VAL A 31 -20.91 1.70 -0.45
C VAL A 31 -20.63 1.89 1.04
N ILE A 32 -19.40 1.54 1.45
CA ILE A 32 -18.93 1.73 2.82
C ILE A 32 -17.86 2.83 2.81
N VAL A 33 -18.10 3.92 3.55
CA VAL A 33 -17.16 5.04 3.69
C VAL A 33 -16.42 4.90 5.02
N LEU A 34 -15.11 4.70 4.96
CA LEU A 34 -14.25 4.62 6.14
C LEU A 34 -13.41 5.90 6.24
N GLY A 35 -13.61 6.65 7.33
CA GLY A 35 -12.74 7.78 7.64
C GLY A 35 -11.34 7.29 7.98
N GLN A 36 -10.38 7.52 7.08
CA GLN A 36 -8.98 7.28 7.39
C GLN A 36 -8.45 8.50 8.15
N SER A 37 -8.23 8.36 9.45
CA SER A 37 -7.27 9.23 10.12
C SER A 37 -5.94 8.97 9.43
N ALA A 38 -5.25 10.01 8.95
CA ALA A 38 -3.88 9.85 8.50
C ALA A 38 -3.15 9.16 9.64
N ALA A 39 -2.78 7.89 9.43
CA ALA A 39 -1.90 7.21 10.39
C ALA A 39 -0.76 8.20 10.59
N PRO A 40 -0.53 8.65 11.84
CA PRO A 40 0.55 9.58 12.05
C PRO A 40 1.77 8.92 11.41
N ARG A 41 2.48 9.66 10.55
CA ARG A 41 3.80 9.24 10.07
C ARG A 41 4.76 9.31 11.26
N THR A 42 4.43 8.66 12.38
CA THR A 42 5.20 8.54 13.62
C THR A 42 6.20 7.39 13.49
N GLY A 43 6.83 7.31 12.32
CA GLY A 43 8.02 6.54 12.09
C GLY A 43 8.96 7.45 11.33
N ASN A 44 10.24 7.48 11.73
CA ASN A 44 11.26 8.10 10.92
C ASN A 44 11.19 7.45 9.53
N LEU A 45 10.78 8.23 8.51
CA LEU A 45 10.66 7.75 7.13
C LEU A 45 11.99 7.23 6.58
N TYR A 46 13.10 7.61 7.22
CA TYR A 46 14.46 7.23 6.84
C TYR A 46 15.25 6.81 8.09
N PRO A 47 14.97 5.63 8.68
CA PRO A 47 15.59 5.19 9.94
C PRO A 47 17.12 5.06 9.83
N LEU A 48 17.63 4.84 8.62
CA LEU A 48 19.06 4.68 8.32
C LEU A 48 19.75 5.97 7.86
N ARG A 49 19.04 7.11 7.80
CA ARG A 49 19.63 8.38 7.34
C ARG A 49 20.69 8.85 8.33
N GLY A 50 21.93 8.98 7.86
CA GLY A 50 23.07 9.40 8.67
C GLY A 50 23.75 8.24 9.42
N THR A 51 23.26 7.02 9.28
CA THR A 51 23.91 5.81 9.79
C THR A 51 24.92 5.31 8.76
N PRO A 52 26.22 5.25 9.08
CA PRO A 52 27.22 4.63 8.21
C PRO A 52 26.93 3.13 8.09
N VAL A 53 26.82 2.63 6.86
CA VAL A 53 26.64 1.20 6.58
C VAL A 53 27.95 0.66 5.98
N THR A 54 28.49 -0.39 6.59
CA THR A 54 29.69 -1.07 6.09
C THR A 54 29.28 -2.38 5.44
N TYR A 55 29.63 -2.55 4.16
CA TYR A 55 29.48 -3.83 3.47
C TYR A 55 30.71 -4.68 3.77
N VAL A 56 30.50 -5.80 4.46
CA VAL A 56 31.60 -6.68 4.86
C VAL A 56 32.14 -7.45 3.64
N HIS A 57 31.28 -7.79 2.67
CA HIS A 57 31.66 -8.43 1.40
C HIS A 57 30.69 -8.05 0.24
N PRO A 58 30.84 -6.87 -0.39
CA PRO A 58 29.84 -6.35 -1.33
C PRO A 58 29.78 -7.07 -2.70
N PHE A 59 30.80 -7.86 -3.03
CA PHE A 59 30.94 -8.51 -4.33
C PHE A 59 30.96 -10.04 -4.23
N GLU A 60 30.80 -10.60 -3.02
CA GLU A 60 30.66 -12.05 -2.90
C GLU A 60 29.32 -12.47 -3.49
N PRO A 61 29.29 -13.56 -4.26
CA PRO A 61 28.04 -14.11 -4.76
C PRO A 61 27.11 -14.42 -3.58
N VAL A 62 25.82 -14.18 -3.78
CA VAL A 62 24.81 -14.63 -2.82
C VAL A 62 24.92 -16.15 -2.68
N ASP A 63 24.87 -16.63 -1.45
CA ASP A 63 24.92 -18.06 -1.18
C ASP A 63 23.65 -18.72 -1.74
N GLU A 64 23.80 -19.53 -2.79
CA GLU A 64 22.67 -20.18 -3.49
C GLU A 64 21.88 -21.07 -2.52
N ASP A 65 22.54 -21.58 -1.49
CA ASP A 65 21.97 -22.47 -0.46
C ASP A 65 21.15 -21.72 0.62
N GLN A 66 21.18 -20.37 0.66
CA GLN A 66 20.41 -19.54 1.60
C GLN A 66 19.07 -19.06 1.03
N TRP A 67 18.76 -19.42 -0.20
CA TRP A 67 17.46 -19.15 -0.77
C TRP A 67 16.49 -20.24 -0.31
N ASP A 68 15.67 -19.93 0.70
CA ASP A 68 14.43 -20.67 0.98
C ASP A 68 13.41 -20.38 -0.15
N ALA A 69 13.71 -20.83 -1.37
CA ALA A 69 12.71 -20.99 -2.40
C ALA A 69 11.98 -22.30 -2.09
N GLU A 70 10.95 -22.22 -1.26
CA GLU A 70 10.01 -23.32 -1.01
C GLU A 70 9.47 -23.84 -2.35
N GLN A 71 9.66 -25.14 -2.61
CA GLN A 71 9.12 -25.88 -3.77
C GLN A 71 7.69 -26.35 -3.50
#